data_AF-A0A5M6CBT8-F1
#
_entry.id   AF-A0A5M6CBT8-F1
#
_cell.length_a   1.000
_cell.length_b   1.000
_cell.length_c   1.000
_cell.angle_alpha   90.00
_cell.angle_beta   90.00
_cell.angle_gamma   90.00
#
_symmetry.space_group_name_H-M   'P 1'
#
loop_
_entity.id
_entity.type
_entity.pdbx_description
1 polymer ?
#
loop_
_entity_poly.entity_id
_entity_poly.type
_entity_poly.pdbx_seq_one_letter_code
_entity_poly.pdbx_strand_id
1 'polypeptide(L)'
;MKLEIASYQAVKYSCFNFHYAKAMPMTLCSFSVFNDKGEWCGCIVYSSGANQHQGKKYGLVQGQVCELVRVALNGKQENTSKALSISLKLLQKMNPLLRLVVSYADCDQEHAGTIYQATNWIYEGLTELNGGTPKFKIRGKVIHGRSIAKKGWKQSIE
;
A
#
# COMPACT_ATOMS: atom_id res chain seq x y z
N MET A 1 17.01 -2.39 14.20
CA MET A 1 15.63 -2.27 13.73
C MET A 1 15.12 -3.68 13.55
N LYS A 2 13.94 -3.96 14.07
CA LYS A 2 13.29 -5.27 14.05
C LYS A 2 11.91 -5.14 13.43
N LEU A 3 11.50 -6.14 12.66
CA LEU A 3 10.13 -6.24 12.13
C LEU A 3 9.48 -7.51 12.65
N GLU A 4 8.19 -7.41 12.98
CA GLU A 4 7.35 -8.53 13.41
C GLU A 4 6.04 -8.53 12.64
N ILE A 5 5.32 -9.65 12.58
CA ILE A 5 3.98 -9.69 11.98
C ILE A 5 3.07 -8.72 12.74
N ALA A 6 2.45 -7.79 12.02
CA ALA A 6 1.55 -6.82 12.63
C ALA A 6 0.18 -7.43 12.93
N SER A 7 -0.42 -7.02 14.05
CA SER A 7 -1.83 -7.29 14.35
C SER A 7 -2.73 -6.34 13.56
N TYR A 8 -3.99 -6.75 13.35
CA TYR A 8 -5.00 -5.88 12.74
C TYR A 8 -5.12 -4.52 13.45
N GLN A 9 -5.04 -4.50 14.78
CA GLN A 9 -5.14 -3.27 15.57
C GLN A 9 -3.95 -2.33 15.30
N ALA A 10 -2.73 -2.86 15.21
CA ALA A 10 -1.53 -2.08 14.88
C ALA A 10 -1.61 -1.49 13.46
N VAL A 11 -2.06 -2.29 12.49
CA VAL A 11 -2.26 -1.82 11.11
C VAL A 11 -3.34 -0.74 11.05
N LYS A 12 -4.47 -0.95 11.72
CA LYS A 12 -5.54 0.04 11.79
C LYS A 12 -5.03 1.35 12.40
N TYR A 13 -4.39 1.27 13.56
CA TYR A 13 -3.86 2.45 14.23
C TYR A 13 -2.85 3.20 13.37
N SER A 14 -1.86 2.51 12.79
CA SER A 14 -0.85 3.14 11.94
C SER A 14 -1.46 3.79 10.68
N CYS A 15 -2.38 3.12 9.98
CA CYS A 15 -3.03 3.67 8.79
C CYS A 15 -3.84 4.94 9.08
N PHE A 16 -4.53 5.00 10.23
CA PHE A 16 -5.30 6.19 10.61
C PHE A 16 -4.45 7.30 11.22
N ASN A 17 -3.35 6.99 11.90
CA ASN A 17 -2.55 8.01 12.58
C ASN A 17 -1.38 8.52 11.73
N PHE A 18 -0.73 7.66 10.94
CA PHE A 18 0.55 7.99 10.31
C PHE A 18 0.50 8.04 8.78
N HIS A 19 -0.45 7.37 8.14
CA HIS A 19 -0.59 7.45 6.68
C HIS A 19 -1.47 8.63 6.26
N TYR A 20 -1.11 9.33 5.18
CA TYR A 20 -1.86 10.49 4.65
C TYR A 20 -3.28 10.13 4.21
N ALA A 21 -3.48 8.92 3.65
CA ALA A 21 -4.79 8.47 3.17
C ALA A 21 -5.83 8.24 4.28
N LYS A 22 -5.42 8.15 5.55
CA LYS A 22 -6.30 7.96 6.72
C LYS A 22 -7.36 6.86 6.53
N ALA A 23 -6.96 5.73 5.92
CA ALA A 23 -7.86 4.66 5.54
C ALA A 23 -7.20 3.28 5.64
N MET A 24 -7.96 2.31 6.15
CA MET A 24 -7.55 0.92 6.28
C MET A 24 -7.69 0.17 4.94
N PRO A 25 -6.60 -0.36 4.36
CA PRO A 25 -6.68 -1.22 3.18
C PRO A 25 -7.10 -2.65 3.56
N MET A 26 -7.47 -3.45 2.56
CA MET A 26 -7.40 -4.90 2.72
C MET A 26 -5.93 -5.27 2.99
N THR A 27 -5.68 -6.18 3.93
CA THR A 27 -4.32 -6.59 4.32
C THR A 27 -4.14 -8.07 4.04
N LEU A 28 -3.13 -8.40 3.24
CA LEU A 28 -2.66 -9.77 3.01
C LEU A 28 -1.56 -10.14 4.01
N CYS A 29 -0.58 -9.25 4.15
CA CYS A 29 0.55 -9.39 5.05
C CYS A 29 0.97 -8.00 5.53
N SER A 30 1.43 -7.89 6.76
CA SER A 30 1.84 -6.61 7.32
C SER A 30 2.86 -6.80 8.42
N PHE A 31 3.75 -5.82 8.57
CA PHE A 31 4.84 -5.86 9.53
C PHE A 31 4.82 -4.63 10.43
N SER A 32 4.87 -4.85 11.74
CA SER A 32 5.15 -3.83 12.75
C SER A 32 6.63 -3.54 12.73
N VAL A 33 7.01 -2.26 12.67
CA VAL A 33 8.40 -1.81 12.67
C VAL A 33 8.77 -1.36 14.08
N PHE A 34 9.89 -1.85 14.59
CA PHE A 34 10.49 -1.44 15.84
C PHE A 34 11.89 -0.89 15.60
N ASN A 35 12.20 0.26 16.21
CA ASN A 35 13.52 0.87 16.13
C ASN A 35 14.55 0.11 17.01
N ASP A 36 15.81 0.52 16.99
CA ASP A 36 16.90 -0.11 17.76
C ASP A 36 16.70 -0.02 19.28
N LYS A 37 15.88 0.94 19.75
CA LYS A 37 15.49 1.08 21.16
C LYS A 37 14.28 0.22 21.53
N GLY A 38 13.72 -0.53 20.58
CA GLY A 38 12.52 -1.35 20.79
C GLY A 38 11.20 -0.56 20.75
N GLU A 39 11.21 0.71 20.35
CA GLU A 39 9.99 1.51 20.23
C GLU A 39 9.23 1.16 18.95
N TRP A 40 7.91 1.05 19.05
CA TRP A 40 7.05 0.80 17.90
C TRP A 40 6.93 2.05 17.00
N CYS A 41 7.16 1.86 15.71
CA CYS A 41 7.28 2.92 14.71
C CYS A 41 6.11 2.97 13.73
N GLY A 42 5.19 2.01 13.74
CA GLY A 42 4.12 1.91 12.75
C GLY A 42 4.14 0.59 11.98
N CYS A 43 3.45 0.54 10.84
CA CYS A 43 3.33 -0.66 10.02
C CYS A 43 3.64 -0.44 8.54
N ILE A 44 4.17 -1.49 7.91
CA ILE A 44 4.25 -1.66 6.45
C ILE A 44 3.22 -2.71 6.05
N VAL A 45 2.42 -2.43 5.01
CA VAL A 45 1.23 -3.21 4.67
C VAL A 45 1.24 -3.61 3.20
N TYR A 46 1.02 -4.90 2.96
CA TYR A 46 0.88 -5.52 1.65
C TYR A 46 -0.53 -6.07 1.47
N SER A 47 -1.06 -6.01 0.24
CA SER A 47 -2.39 -6.54 -0.11
C SER A 47 -2.38 -7.24 -1.47
N SER A 48 -3.48 -7.89 -1.84
CA SER A 48 -3.67 -8.39 -3.21
C SER A 48 -3.81 -7.28 -4.26
N GLY A 49 -3.95 -6.03 -3.83
CA GLY A 49 -4.07 -4.85 -4.68
C GLY A 49 -5.49 -4.61 -5.18
N ALA A 50 -5.76 -3.37 -5.60
CA ALA A 50 -7.08 -3.01 -6.14
C ALA A 50 -7.26 -3.43 -7.61
N ASN A 51 -6.14 -3.62 -8.34
CA ASN A 51 -6.12 -3.99 -9.74
C ASN A 51 -5.89 -5.50 -9.90
N GLN A 52 -6.96 -6.24 -10.19
CA GLN A 52 -6.89 -7.68 -10.40
C GLN A 52 -6.01 -8.10 -11.60
N HIS A 53 -5.69 -7.16 -12.50
CA HIS A 53 -4.89 -7.40 -13.70
C HIS A 53 -3.43 -6.96 -13.55
N GLN A 54 -2.99 -6.55 -12.36
CA GLN A 54 -1.62 -6.05 -12.13
C GLN A 54 -0.51 -7.04 -12.51
N GLY A 55 -0.77 -8.35 -12.43
CA GLY A 55 0.16 -9.39 -12.85
C GLY A 55 0.13 -9.74 -14.34
N LYS A 56 -0.95 -9.36 -15.05
CA LYS A 56 -1.21 -9.81 -16.43
C LYS A 56 -0.11 -9.38 -17.40
N LYS A 57 0.39 -8.15 -17.27
CA LYS A 57 1.48 -7.63 -18.12
C LYS A 57 2.82 -8.36 -17.95
N TYR A 58 2.97 -9.13 -16.87
CA TYR A 58 4.16 -9.94 -16.58
C TYR A 58 3.90 -11.45 -16.74
N GLY A 59 2.73 -11.85 -17.27
CA GLY A 59 2.35 -13.26 -17.37
C GLY A 59 2.14 -13.94 -16.00
N LEU A 60 1.85 -13.17 -14.95
CA LEU A 60 1.67 -13.66 -13.58
C LEU A 60 0.19 -13.76 -13.21
N VAL A 61 -0.13 -14.77 -12.40
CA VAL A 61 -1.49 -14.98 -11.85
C VAL A 61 -1.65 -14.39 -10.46
N GLN A 62 -2.89 -14.29 -9.99
CA GLN A 62 -3.18 -13.91 -8.60
C GLN A 62 -2.49 -14.87 -7.62
N GLY A 63 -1.95 -14.32 -6.53
CA GLY A 63 -1.11 -15.07 -5.58
C GLY A 63 0.39 -15.04 -5.91
N GLN A 64 0.78 -14.76 -7.16
CA GLN A 64 2.19 -14.50 -7.53
C GLN A 64 2.54 -13.01 -7.49
N VAL A 65 1.55 -12.14 -7.28
CA VAL A 65 1.72 -10.68 -7.23
C VAL A 65 1.00 -10.12 -6.01
N CYS A 66 1.63 -9.17 -5.33
CA CYS A 66 0.99 -8.36 -4.29
C CYS A 66 1.33 -6.88 -4.46
N GLU A 67 0.61 -6.02 -3.75
CA GLU A 67 0.80 -4.58 -3.76
C GLU A 67 1.31 -4.10 -2.40
N LEU A 68 2.38 -3.29 -2.38
CA LEU A 68 2.73 -2.45 -1.23
C LEU A 68 1.72 -1.30 -1.16
N VAL A 69 0.75 -1.43 -0.25
CA VAL A 69 -0.37 -0.49 -0.14
C VAL A 69 -0.13 0.60 0.88
N ARG A 70 0.64 0.37 1.95
CA ARG A 70 0.91 1.40 2.96
C ARG A 70 2.32 1.28 3.52
N VAL A 71 2.96 2.43 3.68
CA VAL A 71 4.10 2.62 4.57
C VAL A 71 3.66 3.66 5.60
N ALA A 72 3.11 3.20 6.73
CA ALA A 72 2.45 4.03 7.73
C ALA A 72 3.32 4.10 8.99
N LEU A 73 4.40 4.89 8.93
CA LEU A 73 5.39 5.02 10.00
C LEU A 73 5.35 6.41 10.65
N ASN A 74 5.68 6.47 11.94
CA ASN A 74 5.58 7.67 12.77
C ASN A 74 6.84 8.55 12.81
N GLY A 75 7.89 8.17 12.08
CA GLY A 75 9.15 8.92 12.02
C GLY A 75 10.17 8.53 13.10
N LYS A 76 9.84 7.63 14.02
CA LYS A 76 10.78 7.15 15.06
C LYS A 76 11.71 6.04 14.60
N GLN A 77 11.46 5.48 13.41
CA GLN A 77 12.35 4.52 12.77
C GLN A 77 13.64 5.20 12.31
N GLU A 78 14.77 4.50 12.36
CA GLU A 78 16.06 5.06 11.93
C GLU A 78 16.08 5.40 10.44
N ASN A 79 15.49 4.52 9.62
CA ASN A 79 15.48 4.69 8.17
C ASN A 79 14.30 3.92 7.54
N THR A 80 13.44 4.64 6.82
CA THR A 80 12.25 4.06 6.18
C THR A 80 12.61 3.06 5.08
N SER A 81 13.65 3.32 4.29
CA SER A 81 14.12 2.41 3.23
C SER A 81 14.71 1.12 3.80
N LYS A 82 15.40 1.19 4.94
CA LYS A 82 15.88 0.01 5.68
C LYS A 82 14.72 -0.85 6.16
N ALA A 83 13.69 -0.22 6.75
CA ALA A 83 12.48 -0.93 7.19
C ALA A 83 11.78 -1.62 5.99
N LEU A 84 11.64 -0.92 4.87
CA LEU A 84 11.04 -1.45 3.66
C LEU A 84 11.85 -2.63 3.08
N SER A 85 13.17 -2.50 2.97
CA SER A 85 14.05 -3.58 2.49
C SER A 85 13.94 -4.85 3.35
N ILE A 86 13.91 -4.70 4.68
CA ILE A 86 13.71 -5.84 5.59
C ILE A 86 12.33 -6.47 5.36
N SER A 87 11.28 -5.65 5.24
CA SER A 87 9.92 -6.15 5.03
C SER A 87 9.77 -6.93 3.72
N LEU A 88 10.43 -6.50 2.63
CA LEU A 88 10.41 -7.18 1.33
C LEU A 88 11.09 -8.57 1.41
N LYS A 89 12.21 -8.66 2.13
CA LYS A 89 12.90 -9.94 2.38
C LYS A 89 12.05 -10.89 3.22
N LEU A 90 11.38 -10.38 4.26
CA LEU A 90 10.47 -11.18 5.09
C LEU A 90 9.25 -11.64 4.28
N LEU A 91 8.67 -10.75 3.48
CA LEU A 91 7.53 -11.05 2.62
C LEU A 91 7.84 -12.20 1.65
N GLN A 92 9.01 -12.17 0.98
CA GLN A 92 9.44 -13.23 0.07
C GLN A 92 9.62 -14.57 0.79
N LYS A 93 10.22 -14.55 2.00
CA LYS A 93 10.37 -15.78 2.81
C LYS A 93 9.03 -16.38 3.22
N MET A 94 8.06 -15.53 3.56
CA MET A 94 6.71 -15.97 3.98
C MET A 94 5.83 -16.40 2.80
N ASN A 95 6.12 -15.92 1.59
CA ASN A 95 5.32 -16.18 0.39
C ASN A 95 6.23 -16.69 -0.73
N PRO A 96 6.66 -17.97 -0.71
CA PRO A 96 7.61 -18.50 -1.70
C PRO A 96 7.14 -18.43 -3.15
N LEU A 97 5.82 -18.34 -3.39
CA LEU A 97 5.23 -18.21 -4.73
C LEU A 97 5.15 -16.75 -5.21
N LEU A 98 5.42 -15.78 -4.35
CA LEU A 98 5.38 -14.36 -4.71
C LEU A 98 6.56 -14.04 -5.62
N ARG A 99 6.25 -13.54 -6.83
CA ARG A 99 7.23 -13.21 -7.87
C ARG A 99 7.38 -11.71 -8.11
N LEU A 100 6.36 -10.93 -7.75
CA LEU A 100 6.30 -9.50 -8.02
C LEU A 100 5.62 -8.75 -6.89
N VAL A 101 6.20 -7.60 -6.52
CA VAL A 101 5.54 -6.60 -5.69
C VAL A 101 5.35 -5.35 -6.54
N VAL A 102 4.12 -4.84 -6.61
CA VAL A 102 3.80 -3.57 -7.25
C VAL A 102 3.51 -2.50 -6.20
N SER A 103 3.66 -1.23 -6.55
CA SER A 103 3.23 -0.12 -5.71
C SER A 103 2.84 1.06 -6.59
N TYR A 104 1.90 1.86 -6.12
CA TYR A 104 1.44 3.06 -6.80
C TYR A 104 1.72 4.25 -5.89
N ALA A 105 2.54 5.19 -6.38
CA ALA A 105 2.72 6.48 -5.73
C ALA A 105 1.57 7.41 -6.12
N ASP A 106 0.94 8.03 -5.13
CA ASP A 106 -0.07 9.05 -5.38
C ASP A 106 0.62 10.31 -5.94
N CYS A 107 0.23 10.73 -7.14
CA CYS A 107 0.78 11.92 -7.80
C CYS A 107 0.34 13.22 -7.12
N ASP A 108 -0.77 13.17 -6.36
CA ASP A 108 -1.29 14.31 -5.59
C ASP A 108 -0.50 14.54 -4.29
N GLN A 109 0.54 13.75 -4.05
CA GLN A 109 1.47 13.90 -2.93
C GLN A 109 2.85 14.25 -3.49
N GLU A 110 3.58 15.14 -2.81
CA GLU A 110 4.97 15.51 -3.17
C GLU A 110 5.96 14.39 -2.82
N HIS A 111 5.72 13.19 -3.35
CA HIS A 111 6.57 12.04 -3.15
C HIS A 111 7.79 12.13 -4.06
N ALA A 112 8.95 12.45 -3.50
CA ALA A 112 10.24 12.37 -4.20
C ALA A 112 10.63 10.93 -4.64
N GLY A 113 9.84 9.92 -4.26
CA GLY A 113 10.09 8.51 -4.59
C GLY A 113 11.31 7.90 -3.91
N THR A 114 11.86 8.57 -2.88
CA THR A 114 13.12 8.21 -2.22
C THR A 114 13.16 6.76 -1.73
N ILE A 115 12.06 6.26 -1.15
CA ILE A 115 12.01 4.88 -0.65
C ILE A 115 12.05 3.86 -1.78
N TYR A 116 11.48 4.17 -2.95
CA TYR A 116 11.47 3.29 -4.11
C TYR A 116 12.84 3.24 -4.77
N GLN A 117 13.47 4.40 -4.95
CA GLN A 117 14.83 4.51 -5.47
C GLN A 117 15.83 3.77 -4.56
N ALA A 118 15.75 3.99 -3.24
CA ALA A 118 16.65 3.37 -2.26
C ALA A 118 16.43 1.85 -2.08
N THR A 119 15.33 1.31 -2.60
CA THR A 119 15.01 -0.13 -2.51
C THR A 119 14.89 -0.82 -3.86
N ASN A 120 15.54 -0.26 -4.90
CA ASN A 120 15.69 -0.84 -6.23
C ASN A 120 14.37 -1.17 -6.95
N TRP A 121 13.36 -0.32 -6.77
CA TRP A 121 12.12 -0.44 -7.55
C TRP A 121 12.33 0.05 -8.98
N ILE A 122 11.69 -0.64 -9.92
CA ILE A 122 11.66 -0.24 -11.32
C ILE A 122 10.46 0.68 -11.53
N TYR A 123 10.72 1.90 -12.01
CA TYR A 123 9.66 2.83 -12.37
C TYR A 123 9.08 2.48 -13.74
N GLU A 124 7.81 2.08 -13.75
CA GLU A 124 7.09 1.60 -14.94
C GLU A 124 6.27 2.69 -15.63
N GLY A 125 6.56 3.96 -15.33
CA GLY A 125 5.84 5.11 -15.87
C GLY A 125 4.58 5.47 -15.10
N LEU A 126 3.92 6.54 -15.56
CA LEU A 126 2.61 6.92 -15.06
C LEU A 126 1.60 5.90 -15.54
N THR A 127 0.82 5.36 -14.61
CA THR A 127 -0.36 4.59 -15.00
C THR A 127 -1.41 5.60 -15.42
N GLU A 128 -1.59 5.77 -16.73
CA GLU A 128 -2.76 6.46 -17.24
C GLU A 128 -3.98 5.77 -16.65
N LEU A 129 -4.75 6.53 -15.87
CA LEU A 129 -6.11 6.18 -15.55
C LEU A 129 -6.94 6.32 -16.84
N ASN A 130 -6.65 5.47 -17.85
CA ASN A 130 -7.39 5.40 -19.10
C ASN A 130 -8.82 4.97 -18.77
N GLY A 131 -9.71 5.95 -18.60
CA GLY A 131 -11.05 5.77 -18.06
C GLY A 131 -11.10 5.62 -16.53
N GLY A 132 -10.17 6.25 -15.80
CA GLY A 132 -10.05 6.22 -14.34
C GLY A 132 -11.39 6.14 -13.65
N THR A 133 -11.57 5.14 -12.79
CA THR A 133 -12.84 4.95 -12.10
C THR A 133 -13.26 6.29 -11.51
N PRO A 134 -14.39 6.88 -11.94
CA PRO A 134 -14.65 8.28 -11.67
C PRO A 134 -14.49 8.54 -10.16
N LYS A 135 -13.61 9.48 -9.84
CA LYS A 135 -13.46 10.00 -8.47
C LYS A 135 -14.63 10.96 -8.29
N PHE A 136 -15.69 10.51 -7.64
CA PHE A 136 -16.86 11.36 -7.40
C PHE A 136 -16.64 12.21 -6.15
N LYS A 137 -16.98 13.49 -6.21
CA LYS A 137 -17.00 14.35 -5.02
C LYS A 137 -18.39 14.29 -4.38
N ILE A 138 -18.52 13.52 -3.31
CA ILE A 138 -19.77 13.39 -2.55
C ILE A 138 -19.59 14.04 -1.18
N ARG A 139 -20.39 15.07 -0.88
CA ARG A 139 -20.31 15.84 0.38
C ARG A 139 -18.89 16.34 0.69
N GLY A 140 -18.22 16.90 -0.32
CA GLY A 140 -16.87 17.44 -0.20
C GLY A 140 -15.76 16.38 -0.17
N LYS A 141 -16.07 15.08 -0.09
CA LYS A 141 -15.08 14.00 -0.09
C LYS A 141 -14.96 13.37 -1.47
N VAL A 142 -13.73 13.17 -1.92
CA VAL A 142 -13.43 12.43 -3.16
C VAL A 142 -13.52 10.93 -2.88
N ILE A 143 -14.38 10.22 -3.60
CA ILE A 143 -14.69 8.80 -3.40
C ILE A 143 -14.48 8.04 -4.72
N HIS A 144 -13.80 6.91 -4.66
CA HIS A 144 -13.63 6.01 -5.80
C HIS A 144 -14.96 5.34 -6.21
N GLY A 145 -15.28 5.28 -7.51
CA GLY A 145 -16.53 4.69 -7.99
C GLY A 145 -16.82 3.25 -7.50
N ARG A 146 -15.78 2.43 -7.29
CA ARG A 146 -15.94 1.09 -6.68
C ARG A 146 -16.54 1.16 -5.25
N SER A 147 -16.20 2.18 -4.48
CA SER A 147 -16.77 2.40 -3.14
C SER A 147 -18.22 2.87 -3.19
N ILE A 148 -18.63 3.52 -4.28
CA ILE A 148 -20.02 3.96 -4.53
C ILE A 148 -20.87 2.74 -4.91
N ALA A 149 -20.37 1.91 -5.83
CA ALA A 149 -21.01 0.66 -6.22
C ALA A 149 -21.21 -0.27 -5.01
N LYS A 150 -20.22 -0.40 -4.12
CA LYS A 150 -20.33 -1.18 -2.87
C LYS A 150 -21.43 -0.66 -1.93
N LYS A 151 -21.73 0.64 -1.96
CA LYS A 151 -22.82 1.25 -1.17
C LYS A 151 -24.18 1.15 -1.85
N GLY A 152 -24.26 0.58 -3.06
CA GLY A 152 -25.48 0.54 -3.86
C GLY A 152 -25.91 1.92 -4.41
N TRP A 153 -25.04 2.92 -4.33
CA TRP A 153 -25.34 4.27 -4.79
C TRP A 153 -25.29 4.31 -6.32
N LYS A 154 -26.33 4.88 -6.93
CA LYS A 154 -26.43 5.09 -8.37
C LYS A 154 -26.43 6.59 -8.66
N GLN A 155 -25.75 6.99 -9.73
CA GLN A 155 -25.85 8.36 -10.24
C GLN A 155 -27.14 8.44 -11.07
N SER A 156 -28.10 9.27 -10.65
CA SER A 156 -29.25 9.68 -11.48
C SER A 156 -29.12 11.17 -11.82
N ILE A 157 -29.69 11.57 -12.95
CA ILE A 157 -29.87 12.98 -13.34
C ILE A 157 -31.32 13.42 -13.03
N GLU A 158 -32.14 12.49 -12.55
CA GLU A 158 -33.47 12.70 -11.94
C GLU A 158 -33.35 12.91 -10.44
#